data_AF-A0AA41WIZ4-F1
#
_entry.id   AF-A0AA41WIZ4-F1
#
_cell.length_a   1.000
_cell.length_b   1.000
_cell.length_c   1.000
_cell.angle_alpha   90.00
_cell.angle_beta   90.00
_cell.angle_gamma   90.00
#
_symmetry.space_group_name_H-M   'P 1'
#
loop_
_entity.id
_entity.type
_entity.pdbx_description
1 polymer ?
#
loop_
_entity_poly.entity_id
_entity_poly.type
_entity_poly.pdbx_seq_one_letter_code
_entity_poly.pdbx_strand_id
1 'polypeptide(L)'
;MPLIKAFTPAAVIYSLLALLLAAFCLSAIQIWHLGYQWHDQQRIYQLLLLCACAPLAALLPQAALPRSALLLLAGLFILGLCSSVLAALPEWALKEWSRYAGLLLLALLVSGLRTRTAWQYSILWAMAAVGFIHAFQFLVSYLTAFISGMRLLNADILFSGFSNPRFFGQFQVMLMPVMALLMERCRQQQRLALAALLALALITQWCIAFTLGGRGLWLGLLVSHLALLLINRKLWRILALQAAATLLGFLLFVLLFKLIPLWLGLDPALRDNLRTSLSGRERIWQWAWEMALANPWLGAGPMHYSATYNPIAAHPHQVVLQWLAEWGFAATLIALALGAWGLLHGTRHLRQASANELDAGLWVAIVGALVLAQVDGVFVMPYTETWLAILIGLAMARCSKPTTPSRTQRFACALIAIPVLLVLGKVLISEAPTLPQTANDYMNQHHTGWTPRFWSQGWIPM
;
A
#
# COMPACT_ATOMS: atom_id res chain seq x y z
N MET A 1 43.29 -4.37 -17.25
CA MET A 1 42.38 -4.97 -16.26
C MET A 1 41.84 -3.86 -15.36
N PRO A 2 40.55 -3.51 -15.42
CA PRO A 2 39.98 -2.57 -14.46
C PRO A 2 39.92 -3.27 -13.10
N LEU A 3 40.57 -2.67 -12.11
CA LEU A 3 40.49 -3.09 -10.70
C LEU A 3 39.02 -3.20 -10.29
N ILE A 4 38.59 -4.42 -9.97
CA ILE A 4 37.30 -4.68 -9.33
C ILE A 4 37.31 -3.91 -8.01
N LYS A 5 36.63 -2.76 -7.95
CA LYS A 5 36.40 -2.03 -6.70
C LYS A 5 35.68 -2.98 -5.76
N ALA A 6 36.36 -3.44 -4.72
CA ALA A 6 35.76 -4.24 -3.67
C ALA A 6 34.51 -3.52 -3.13
N PHE A 7 33.37 -4.19 -3.15
CA PHE A 7 32.14 -3.62 -2.62
C PHE A 7 32.33 -3.36 -1.12
N THR A 8 32.03 -2.14 -0.68
CA THR A 8 31.97 -1.86 0.75
C THR A 8 30.83 -2.67 1.39
N PRO A 9 30.93 -3.09 2.67
CA PRO A 9 29.85 -3.82 3.34
C PRO A 9 28.50 -3.10 3.26
N ALA A 10 28.50 -1.78 3.31
CA ALA A 10 27.31 -0.97 3.09
C ALA A 10 26.72 -1.19 1.69
N ALA A 11 27.52 -1.16 0.63
CA ALA A 11 27.05 -1.36 -0.74
C ALA A 11 26.36 -2.72 -0.92
N VAL A 12 26.91 -3.80 -0.33
CA VAL A 12 26.30 -5.14 -0.35
C VAL A 12 24.91 -5.12 0.28
N ILE A 13 24.76 -4.49 1.45
CA ILE A 13 23.47 -4.40 2.15
C ILE A 13 22.42 -3.65 1.31
N TYR A 14 22.79 -2.51 0.71
CA TYR A 14 21.85 -1.77 -0.14
C TYR A 14 21.48 -2.53 -1.41
N SER A 15 22.41 -3.29 -1.99
CA SER A 15 22.12 -4.16 -3.14
C SER A 15 21.15 -5.29 -2.77
N LEU A 16 21.31 -5.91 -1.59
CA LEU A 16 20.38 -6.93 -1.10
C LEU A 16 18.98 -6.34 -0.87
N LEU A 17 18.89 -5.16 -0.25
CA LEU A 17 17.62 -4.45 -0.07
C LEU A 17 16.98 -4.09 -1.41
N ALA A 18 17.77 -3.69 -2.40
CA ALA A 18 17.27 -3.42 -3.74
C ALA A 18 16.71 -4.68 -4.40
N LEU A 19 17.38 -5.82 -4.24
CA LEU A 19 16.92 -7.11 -4.77
C LEU A 19 15.61 -7.54 -4.11
N LEU A 20 15.50 -7.44 -2.78
CA LEU A 20 14.27 -7.78 -2.05
C LEU A 20 13.12 -6.84 -2.40
N LEU A 21 13.39 -5.53 -2.54
CA LEU A 21 12.39 -4.57 -2.99
C LEU A 21 11.95 -4.87 -4.43
N ALA A 22 12.89 -5.23 -5.33
CA ALA A 22 12.55 -5.63 -6.69
C ALA A 22 11.69 -6.90 -6.70
N ALA A 23 12.03 -7.90 -5.88
CA ALA A 23 11.23 -9.12 -5.74
C ALA A 23 9.81 -8.81 -5.25
N PHE A 24 9.69 -7.94 -4.24
CA PHE A 24 8.40 -7.43 -3.78
C PHE A 24 7.65 -6.68 -4.89
N CYS A 25 8.30 -5.80 -5.64
CA CYS A 25 7.66 -5.07 -6.75
C CYS A 25 7.08 -6.02 -7.80
N LEU A 26 7.84 -7.05 -8.18
CA LEU A 26 7.47 -8.04 -9.19
C LEU A 26 6.40 -9.04 -8.70
N SER A 27 6.17 -9.14 -7.38
CA SER A 27 5.12 -9.99 -6.81
C SER A 27 3.70 -9.61 -7.27
N ALA A 28 3.51 -8.40 -7.79
CA ALA A 28 2.26 -7.95 -8.40
C ALA A 28 2.21 -8.14 -9.93
N ILE A 29 3.27 -8.61 -10.59
CA ILE A 29 3.34 -8.68 -12.06
C ILE A 29 3.08 -10.10 -12.59
N GLN A 30 3.64 -11.10 -11.92
CA GLN A 30 3.61 -12.50 -12.34
C GLN A 30 3.44 -13.41 -11.13
N ILE A 31 2.64 -14.49 -11.24
CA ILE A 31 2.62 -15.55 -10.23
C ILE A 31 3.85 -16.42 -10.43
N TRP A 32 4.65 -16.54 -9.38
CA TRP A 32 5.89 -17.32 -9.35
C TRP A 32 5.71 -18.67 -8.67
N HIS A 33 4.70 -18.80 -7.81
CA HIS A 33 4.45 -20.00 -7.02
C HIS A 33 3.11 -20.63 -7.41
N LEU A 34 3.16 -21.84 -7.95
CA LEU A 34 1.95 -22.60 -8.30
C LEU A 34 1.10 -22.86 -7.05
N GLY A 35 -0.22 -22.68 -7.18
CA GLY A 35 -1.18 -22.88 -6.10
C GLY A 35 -1.39 -21.67 -5.16
N TYR A 36 -0.57 -20.64 -5.25
CA TYR A 36 -0.73 -19.41 -4.46
C TYR A 36 -1.58 -18.37 -5.19
N GLN A 37 -2.38 -17.62 -4.42
CA GLN A 37 -3.08 -16.44 -4.95
C GLN A 37 -2.14 -15.23 -4.99
N TRP A 38 -2.50 -14.22 -5.80
CA TRP A 38 -1.77 -12.95 -5.88
C TRP A 38 -1.54 -12.32 -4.50
N HIS A 39 -2.58 -12.27 -3.67
CA HIS A 39 -2.50 -11.74 -2.31
C HIS A 39 -1.48 -12.47 -1.44
N ASP A 40 -1.44 -13.80 -1.49
CA ASP A 40 -0.53 -14.61 -0.67
C ASP A 40 0.92 -14.41 -1.09
N GLN A 41 1.18 -14.40 -2.39
CA GLN A 41 2.50 -14.12 -2.93
C GLN A 41 2.99 -12.74 -2.48
N GLN A 42 2.16 -11.71 -2.64
CA GLN A 42 2.51 -10.36 -2.20
C GLN A 42 2.79 -10.30 -0.69
N ARG A 43 2.01 -11.03 0.12
CA ARG A 43 2.26 -11.16 1.56
C ARG A 43 3.60 -11.83 1.82
N ILE A 44 3.93 -12.95 1.19
CA ILE A 44 5.22 -13.64 1.37
C ILE A 44 6.39 -12.70 1.08
N TYR A 45 6.37 -12.00 -0.06
CA TYR A 45 7.46 -11.08 -0.41
C TYR A 45 7.52 -9.84 0.47
N GLN A 46 6.37 -9.36 0.97
CA GLN A 46 6.36 -8.35 2.02
C GLN A 46 7.05 -8.88 3.28
N LEU A 47 6.65 -10.05 3.79
CA LEU A 47 7.22 -10.60 5.03
C LEU A 47 8.74 -10.82 4.91
N LEU A 48 9.22 -11.31 3.76
CA LEU A 48 10.66 -11.44 3.47
C LEU A 48 11.38 -10.09 3.54
N LEU A 49 10.80 -9.05 2.92
CA LEU A 49 11.34 -7.69 2.98
C LEU A 49 11.34 -7.14 4.41
N LEU A 50 10.26 -7.33 5.17
CA LEU A 50 10.16 -6.86 6.56
C LEU A 50 11.17 -7.56 7.47
N CYS A 51 11.32 -8.88 7.36
CA CYS A 51 12.31 -9.65 8.11
C CYS A 51 13.75 -9.19 7.80
N ALA A 52 14.07 -8.94 6.53
CA ALA A 52 15.40 -8.43 6.16
C ALA A 52 15.64 -7.00 6.67
N CYS A 53 14.63 -6.13 6.62
CA CYS A 53 14.72 -4.75 7.08
C CYS A 53 14.81 -4.62 8.61
N ALA A 54 14.23 -5.55 9.37
CA ALA A 54 14.12 -5.47 10.82
C ALA A 54 15.46 -5.28 11.55
N PRO A 55 16.48 -6.15 11.39
CA PRO A 55 17.78 -5.94 12.03
C PRO A 55 18.52 -4.74 11.43
N LEU A 56 18.35 -4.49 10.13
CA LEU A 56 19.02 -3.40 9.43
C LEU A 56 18.56 -2.02 9.89
N ALA A 57 17.31 -1.88 10.32
CA ALA A 57 16.83 -0.63 10.90
C ALA A 57 17.73 -0.19 12.05
N ALA A 58 18.08 -1.07 13.00
CA ALA A 58 18.93 -0.69 14.14
C ALA A 58 20.38 -0.33 13.74
N LEU A 59 20.86 -0.87 12.62
CA LEU A 59 22.26 -0.78 12.19
C LEU A 59 22.52 0.37 11.21
N LEU A 60 21.56 0.67 10.35
CA LEU A 60 21.70 1.66 9.28
C LEU A 60 21.19 3.05 9.69
N PRO A 61 21.58 4.12 8.96
CA PRO A 61 21.05 5.45 9.22
C PRO A 61 19.52 5.49 9.15
N GLN A 62 18.91 6.27 10.05
CA GLN A 62 17.47 6.54 10.09
C GLN A 62 17.24 8.03 10.32
N ALA A 63 16.04 8.53 10.03
CA ALA A 63 15.59 9.81 10.55
C ALA A 63 15.49 9.75 12.08
N ALA A 64 16.05 10.76 12.76
CA ALA A 64 15.87 10.89 14.20
C ALA A 64 14.43 11.32 14.51
N LEU A 65 13.77 10.54 15.36
CA LEU A 65 12.44 10.86 15.84
C LEU A 65 12.53 11.78 17.06
N PRO A 66 11.66 12.80 17.18
CA PRO A 66 11.53 13.56 18.42
C PRO A 66 11.07 12.66 19.57
N ARG A 67 11.43 13.02 20.81
CA ARG A 67 11.09 12.22 22.02
C ARG A 67 9.59 11.93 22.13
N SER A 68 8.73 12.89 21.82
CA SER A 68 7.28 12.70 21.82
C SER A 68 6.81 11.65 20.81
N ALA A 69 7.42 11.58 19.61
CA ALA A 69 7.11 10.52 18.64
C ALA A 69 7.54 9.16 19.15
N LEU A 70 8.72 9.06 19.76
CA LEU A 70 9.20 7.81 20.36
C LEU A 70 8.29 7.33 21.50
N LEU A 71 7.83 8.25 22.36
CA LEU A 71 6.90 7.90 23.45
C LEU A 71 5.54 7.46 22.94
N LEU A 72 4.99 8.16 21.95
CA LEU A 72 3.71 7.78 21.33
C LEU A 72 3.82 6.43 20.60
N LEU A 73 4.89 6.21 19.83
CA LEU A 73 5.13 4.92 19.18
C LEU A 73 5.34 3.80 20.21
N ALA A 74 6.10 4.04 21.28
CA ALA A 74 6.28 3.07 22.34
C ALA A 74 4.93 2.73 23.00
N GLY A 75 4.13 3.74 23.35
CA GLY A 75 2.78 3.52 23.89
C GLY A 75 1.88 2.74 22.94
N LEU A 76 1.90 3.08 21.65
CA LEU A 76 1.14 2.38 20.62
C LEU A 76 1.47 0.89 20.55
N PHE A 77 2.77 0.56 20.44
CA PHE A 77 3.21 -0.83 20.30
C PHE A 77 3.13 -1.61 21.61
N ILE A 78 3.30 -0.96 22.77
CA ILE A 78 3.07 -1.62 24.08
C ILE A 78 1.60 -1.96 24.26
N LEU A 79 0.68 -1.01 24.03
CA LEU A 79 -0.77 -1.28 24.11
C LEU A 79 -1.20 -2.36 23.12
N GLY A 80 -0.69 -2.29 21.89
CA GLY A 80 -0.91 -3.32 20.89
C GLY A 80 -0.38 -4.69 21.31
N LEU A 81 0.78 -4.76 21.96
CA LEU A 81 1.36 -6.01 22.42
C LEU A 81 0.54 -6.61 23.57
N CYS A 82 0.11 -5.77 24.51
CA CYS A 82 -0.81 -6.17 25.57
C CYS A 82 -2.12 -6.71 24.97
N SER A 83 -2.69 -5.99 23.99
CA SER A 83 -3.86 -6.45 23.24
C SER A 83 -3.62 -7.80 22.57
N SER A 84 -2.49 -7.99 21.88
CA SER A 84 -2.16 -9.26 21.21
C SER A 84 -1.99 -10.44 22.16
N VAL A 85 -1.28 -10.24 23.28
CA VAL A 85 -0.99 -11.33 24.23
C VAL A 85 -2.23 -11.73 25.03
N LEU A 86 -3.15 -10.78 25.27
CA LEU A 86 -4.38 -11.02 26.02
C LEU A 86 -5.58 -11.40 25.13
N ALA A 87 -5.40 -11.42 23.80
CA ALA A 87 -6.45 -11.80 22.86
C ALA A 87 -6.81 -13.29 22.96
N ALA A 88 -8.00 -13.66 22.48
CA ALA A 88 -8.46 -15.05 22.47
C ALA A 88 -7.55 -15.97 21.64
N LEU A 89 -6.98 -15.45 20.54
CA LEU A 89 -6.08 -16.16 19.64
C LEU A 89 -4.75 -15.38 19.48
N PRO A 90 -3.84 -15.41 20.47
CA PRO A 90 -2.65 -14.57 20.50
C PRO A 90 -1.73 -14.73 19.30
N GLU A 91 -1.60 -15.97 18.77
CA GLU A 91 -0.74 -16.21 17.60
C GLU A 91 -1.17 -15.40 16.38
N TRP A 92 -2.48 -15.25 16.15
CA TRP A 92 -3.02 -14.46 15.04
C TRP A 92 -2.85 -12.96 15.28
N ALA A 93 -3.08 -12.50 16.51
CA ALA A 93 -2.87 -11.10 16.85
C ALA A 93 -1.41 -10.68 16.73
N LEU A 94 -0.47 -11.54 17.14
CA LEU A 94 0.96 -11.27 17.02
C LEU A 94 1.42 -11.16 15.56
N LYS A 95 0.79 -11.86 14.61
CA LYS A 95 1.13 -11.72 13.17
C LYS A 95 0.89 -10.29 12.69
N GLU A 96 -0.25 -9.70 12.99
CA GLU A 96 -0.56 -8.34 12.58
C GLU A 96 0.23 -7.29 13.36
N TRP A 97 0.41 -7.50 14.66
CA TRP A 97 1.28 -6.63 15.47
C TRP A 97 2.71 -6.60 14.92
N SER A 98 3.31 -7.77 14.66
CA SER A 98 4.66 -7.88 14.11
C SER A 98 4.75 -7.35 12.68
N ARG A 99 3.68 -7.46 11.89
CA ARG A 99 3.59 -6.83 10.57
C ARG A 99 3.64 -5.30 10.65
N TYR A 100 2.83 -4.66 11.50
CA TYR A 100 2.88 -3.20 11.67
C TYR A 100 4.21 -2.72 12.26
N ALA A 101 4.80 -3.50 13.16
CA ALA A 101 6.15 -3.25 13.67
C ALA A 101 7.20 -3.30 12.55
N GLY A 102 7.14 -4.32 11.69
CA GLY A 102 8.01 -4.44 10.51
C GLY A 102 7.84 -3.27 9.55
N LEU A 103 6.60 -2.83 9.28
CA LEU A 103 6.31 -1.67 8.43
C LEU A 103 6.88 -0.37 9.02
N LEU A 104 6.83 -0.17 10.34
CA LEU A 104 7.50 0.95 11.00
C LEU A 104 9.03 0.90 10.77
N LEU A 105 9.64 -0.26 10.98
CA LEU A 105 11.10 -0.43 10.79
C LEU A 105 11.49 -0.19 9.32
N LEU A 106 10.69 -0.65 8.36
CA LEU A 106 10.86 -0.35 6.94
C LEU A 106 10.80 1.15 6.67
N ALA A 107 9.79 1.86 7.18
CA ALA A 107 9.65 3.30 7.00
C ALA A 107 10.85 4.07 7.58
N LEU A 108 11.32 3.68 8.78
CA LEU A 108 12.50 4.27 9.41
C LEU A 108 13.78 3.99 8.63
N LEU A 109 13.96 2.78 8.10
CA LEU A 109 15.10 2.44 7.27
C LEU A 109 15.11 3.25 5.97
N VAL A 110 13.96 3.35 5.29
CA VAL A 110 13.81 4.15 4.06
C VAL A 110 14.05 5.65 4.35
N SER A 111 13.67 6.14 5.53
CA SER A 111 13.96 7.52 5.95
C SER A 111 15.45 7.85 6.03
N GLY A 112 16.30 6.83 6.21
CA GLY A 112 17.76 6.92 6.16
C GLY A 112 18.32 7.32 4.79
N LEU A 113 17.53 7.20 3.71
CA LEU A 113 17.93 7.56 2.35
C LEU A 113 17.98 9.07 2.09
N ARG A 114 17.82 9.92 3.12
CA ARG A 114 17.85 11.38 3.03
C ARG A 114 18.95 11.94 2.13
N THR A 115 20.18 11.50 2.32
CA THR A 115 21.36 11.98 1.58
C THR A 115 21.57 11.27 0.24
N ARG A 116 20.69 10.31 -0.09
CA ARG A 116 20.79 9.40 -1.22
C ARG A 116 19.66 9.62 -2.21
N THR A 117 19.61 10.82 -2.78
CA THR A 117 18.56 11.23 -3.72
C THR A 117 18.38 10.26 -4.89
N ALA A 118 19.47 9.67 -5.42
CA ALA A 118 19.39 8.66 -6.47
C ALA A 118 18.52 7.45 -6.05
N TRP A 119 18.72 6.93 -4.83
CA TRP A 119 17.94 5.82 -4.29
C TRP A 119 16.48 6.17 -4.06
N GLN A 120 16.19 7.38 -3.56
CA GLN A 120 14.80 7.85 -3.41
C GLN A 120 14.05 7.78 -4.74
N TYR A 121 14.68 8.27 -5.82
CA TYR A 121 14.08 8.21 -7.14
C TYR A 121 14.09 6.82 -7.76
N SER A 122 15.08 5.97 -7.50
CA SER A 122 15.07 4.57 -7.98
C SER A 122 13.86 3.80 -7.43
N ILE A 123 13.48 4.03 -6.16
CA ILE A 123 12.28 3.44 -5.55
C ILE A 123 11.02 3.92 -6.28
N LEU A 124 10.91 5.22 -6.55
CA LEU A 124 9.75 5.78 -7.27
C LEU A 124 9.70 5.30 -8.73
N TRP A 125 10.86 5.16 -9.38
CA TRP A 125 10.94 4.58 -10.72
C TRP A 125 10.57 3.10 -10.74
N ALA A 126 10.92 2.33 -9.72
CA ALA A 126 10.47 0.94 -9.59
C ALA A 126 8.94 0.87 -9.47
N MET A 127 8.34 1.74 -8.65
CA MET A 127 6.88 1.87 -8.54
C MET A 127 6.23 2.22 -9.90
N ALA A 128 6.79 3.21 -10.60
CA ALA A 128 6.30 3.63 -11.91
C ALA A 128 6.49 2.56 -12.98
N ALA A 129 7.55 1.76 -12.92
CA ALA A 129 7.78 0.62 -13.81
C ALA A 129 6.71 -0.46 -13.61
N VAL A 130 6.34 -0.78 -12.36
CA VAL A 130 5.20 -1.69 -12.09
C VAL A 130 3.91 -1.11 -12.66
N GLY A 131 3.65 0.18 -12.46
CA GLY A 131 2.51 0.88 -13.05
C GLY A 131 2.49 0.82 -14.58
N PHE A 132 3.63 1.01 -15.23
CA PHE A 132 3.78 0.89 -16.67
C PHE A 132 3.48 -0.55 -17.14
N ILE A 133 4.02 -1.56 -16.46
CA ILE A 133 3.81 -2.96 -16.81
C ILE A 133 2.32 -3.32 -16.71
N HIS A 134 1.62 -2.89 -15.66
CA HIS A 134 0.17 -3.11 -15.56
C HIS A 134 -0.63 -2.39 -16.66
N ALA A 135 -0.25 -1.15 -16.99
CA ALA A 135 -0.87 -0.43 -18.11
C ALA A 135 -0.66 -1.18 -19.43
N PHE A 136 0.54 -1.70 -19.66
CA PHE A 136 0.85 -2.50 -20.84
C PHE A 136 0.08 -3.84 -20.86
N GLN A 137 0.10 -4.60 -19.76
CA GLN A 137 -0.64 -5.86 -19.62
C GLN A 137 -2.14 -5.68 -19.86
N PHE A 138 -2.72 -4.57 -19.39
CA PHE A 138 -4.12 -4.23 -19.63
C PHE A 138 -4.41 -4.02 -21.12
N LEU A 139 -3.58 -3.23 -21.81
CA LEU A 139 -3.75 -2.98 -23.24
C LEU A 139 -3.55 -4.27 -24.06
N VAL A 140 -2.57 -5.11 -23.70
CA VAL A 140 -2.36 -6.42 -24.32
C VAL A 140 -3.59 -7.31 -24.10
N SER A 141 -4.09 -7.41 -22.87
CA SER A 141 -5.27 -8.23 -22.54
C SER A 141 -6.51 -7.77 -23.31
N TYR A 142 -6.68 -6.46 -23.43
CA TYR A 142 -7.75 -5.85 -24.23
C TYR A 142 -7.62 -6.25 -25.71
N LEU A 143 -6.44 -6.14 -26.31
CA LEU A 143 -6.20 -6.55 -27.70
C LEU A 143 -6.40 -8.05 -27.90
N THR A 144 -5.92 -8.89 -26.98
CA THR A 144 -6.06 -10.35 -27.01
C THR A 144 -7.53 -10.77 -26.97
N ALA A 145 -8.41 -10.03 -26.30
CA ALA A 145 -9.85 -10.31 -26.29
C ALA A 145 -10.44 -10.31 -27.72
N PHE A 146 -9.91 -9.49 -28.63
CA PHE A 146 -10.35 -9.48 -30.03
C PHE A 146 -9.62 -10.52 -30.89
N ILE A 147 -8.30 -10.66 -30.72
CA ILE A 147 -7.48 -11.59 -31.52
C ILE A 147 -7.89 -13.04 -31.27
N SER A 148 -8.20 -13.40 -30.02
CA SER A 148 -8.64 -14.76 -29.64
C SER A 148 -10.04 -15.11 -30.13
N GLY A 149 -10.81 -14.15 -30.64
CA GLY A 149 -12.20 -14.34 -31.05
C GLY A 149 -13.19 -14.45 -29.89
N MET A 150 -12.74 -14.57 -28.63
CA MET A 150 -13.61 -14.66 -27.45
C MET A 150 -14.45 -13.39 -27.24
N ARG A 151 -13.91 -12.21 -27.61
CA ARG A 151 -14.54 -10.88 -27.50
C ARG A 151 -15.12 -10.56 -26.12
N LEU A 152 -14.62 -11.23 -25.08
CA LEU A 152 -15.07 -11.05 -23.71
C LEU A 152 -14.38 -9.83 -23.09
N LEU A 153 -15.07 -8.70 -23.11
CA LEU A 153 -14.62 -7.46 -22.47
C LEU A 153 -15.14 -7.41 -21.03
N ASN A 154 -14.51 -8.19 -20.15
CA ASN A 154 -14.82 -8.18 -18.72
C ASN A 154 -13.74 -7.41 -17.94
N ALA A 155 -14.15 -6.35 -17.26
CA ALA A 155 -13.29 -5.51 -16.42
C ALA A 155 -12.43 -6.33 -15.43
N ASP A 156 -12.97 -7.42 -14.87
CA ASP A 156 -12.30 -8.24 -13.87
C ASP A 156 -11.25 -9.20 -14.43
N ILE A 157 -11.24 -9.43 -15.75
CA ILE A 157 -10.30 -10.34 -16.43
C ILE A 157 -9.18 -9.56 -17.14
N LEU A 158 -9.43 -8.30 -17.49
CA LEU A 158 -8.48 -7.46 -18.23
C LEU A 158 -7.29 -6.96 -17.41
N PHE A 159 -7.30 -7.15 -16.09
CA PHE A 159 -6.15 -6.88 -15.24
C PHE A 159 -5.74 -8.15 -14.50
N SER A 160 -4.45 -8.24 -14.20
CA SER A 160 -3.84 -9.29 -13.39
C SER A 160 -2.98 -8.66 -12.30
N GLY A 161 -2.44 -9.49 -11.42
CA GLY A 161 -1.54 -9.02 -10.36
C GLY A 161 -2.19 -8.81 -9.00
N PHE A 162 -3.52 -8.74 -8.93
CA PHE A 162 -4.26 -8.50 -7.69
C PHE A 162 -5.47 -9.42 -7.59
N SER A 163 -5.71 -10.00 -6.41
CA SER A 163 -6.88 -10.86 -6.14
C SER A 163 -8.21 -10.09 -6.14
N ASN A 164 -8.18 -8.77 -6.11
CA ASN A 164 -9.38 -7.92 -6.19
C ASN A 164 -9.05 -6.61 -6.92
N PRO A 165 -9.94 -6.11 -7.82
CA PRO A 165 -9.73 -4.83 -8.49
C PRO A 165 -9.53 -3.65 -7.53
N ARG A 166 -10.16 -3.70 -6.35
CA ARG A 166 -10.01 -2.65 -5.33
C ARG A 166 -8.58 -2.56 -4.81
N PHE A 167 -7.87 -3.68 -4.71
CA PHE A 167 -6.48 -3.70 -4.23
C PHE A 167 -5.55 -3.03 -5.25
N PHE A 168 -5.82 -3.21 -6.54
CA PHE A 168 -5.13 -2.44 -7.56
C PHE A 168 -5.46 -0.94 -7.45
N GLY A 169 -6.73 -0.58 -7.25
CA GLY A 169 -7.13 0.81 -6.99
C GLY A 169 -6.43 1.44 -5.78
N GLN A 170 -6.18 0.66 -4.72
CA GLN A 170 -5.40 1.10 -3.57
C GLN A 170 -3.93 1.35 -3.91
N PHE A 171 -3.32 0.56 -4.79
CA PHE A 171 -1.99 0.87 -5.32
C PHE A 171 -2.01 2.11 -6.23
N GLN A 172 -3.03 2.22 -7.11
CA GLN A 172 -3.19 3.34 -8.04
C GLN A 172 -3.26 4.71 -7.35
N VAL A 173 -3.92 4.80 -6.18
CA VAL A 173 -4.06 6.08 -5.45
C VAL A 173 -2.71 6.67 -5.04
N MET A 174 -1.72 5.80 -4.83
CA MET A 174 -0.35 6.20 -4.51
C MET A 174 0.52 6.31 -5.77
N LEU A 175 0.32 5.42 -6.74
CA LEU A 175 1.09 5.35 -7.99
C LEU A 175 0.88 6.60 -8.85
N MET A 176 -0.37 7.02 -9.07
CA MET A 176 -0.67 8.08 -10.02
C MET A 176 -0.02 9.43 -9.65
N PRO A 177 -0.04 9.89 -8.38
CA PRO A 177 0.74 11.06 -7.96
C PRO A 177 2.26 10.91 -8.18
N VAL A 178 2.79 9.70 -7.98
CA VAL A 178 4.21 9.38 -8.25
C VAL A 178 4.53 9.41 -9.74
N MET A 179 3.64 8.95 -10.61
CA MET A 179 3.85 9.07 -12.05
C MET A 179 3.80 10.53 -12.51
N ALA A 180 2.87 11.33 -11.97
CA ALA A 180 2.75 12.75 -12.29
C ALA A 180 4.01 13.54 -11.87
N LEU A 181 4.57 13.29 -10.69
CA LEU A 181 5.81 13.95 -10.26
C LEU A 181 7.01 13.54 -11.12
N LEU A 182 7.13 12.25 -11.47
CA LEU A 182 8.24 11.76 -12.29
C LEU A 182 8.15 12.31 -13.71
N MET A 183 6.94 12.45 -14.25
CA MET A 183 6.69 13.05 -15.56
C MET A 183 7.13 14.52 -15.58
N GLU A 184 6.74 15.30 -14.58
CA GLU A 184 7.15 16.71 -14.46
C GLU A 184 8.67 16.84 -14.31
N ARG A 185 9.30 15.94 -13.55
CA ARG A 185 10.76 15.89 -13.45
C ARG A 185 11.43 15.56 -14.78
N CYS A 186 10.93 14.57 -15.51
CA CYS A 186 11.46 14.23 -16.84
C CYS A 186 11.34 15.40 -17.81
N ARG A 187 10.23 16.14 -17.76
CA ARG A 187 10.02 17.37 -18.53
C ARG A 187 11.05 18.45 -18.18
N GLN A 188 11.28 18.70 -16.90
CA GLN A 188 12.31 19.64 -16.43
C GLN A 188 13.73 19.24 -16.85
N GLN A 189 14.00 17.93 -16.94
CA GLN A 189 15.28 17.37 -17.40
C GLN A 189 15.36 17.21 -18.93
N GLN A 190 14.40 17.71 -19.70
CA GLN A 190 14.32 17.58 -21.16
C GLN A 190 14.30 16.12 -21.68
N ARG A 191 13.88 15.16 -20.83
CA ARG A 191 13.70 13.75 -21.18
C ARG A 191 12.28 13.51 -21.70
N LEU A 192 11.93 14.18 -22.81
CA LEU A 192 10.55 14.25 -23.31
C LEU A 192 9.97 12.89 -23.70
N ALA A 193 10.76 11.99 -24.27
CA ALA A 193 10.30 10.64 -24.60
C ALA A 193 9.86 9.86 -23.35
N LEU A 194 10.64 9.94 -22.27
CA LEU A 194 10.30 9.29 -21.01
C LEU A 194 9.08 9.95 -20.33
N ALA A 195 8.96 11.27 -20.43
CA ALA A 195 7.77 11.99 -19.98
C ALA A 195 6.52 11.55 -20.76
N ALA A 196 6.62 11.36 -22.08
CA ALA A 196 5.51 10.87 -22.91
C ALA A 196 5.12 9.43 -22.58
N LEU A 197 6.09 8.54 -22.32
CA LEU A 197 5.80 7.17 -21.87
C LEU A 197 5.08 7.15 -20.51
N LEU A 198 5.51 7.99 -19.57
CA LEU A 198 4.82 8.16 -18.29
C LEU A 198 3.41 8.74 -18.45
N ALA A 199 3.23 9.70 -19.36
CA ALA A 199 1.93 10.28 -19.66
C ALA A 199 0.97 9.22 -20.21
N LEU A 200 1.41 8.44 -21.20
CA LEU A 200 0.62 7.36 -21.77
C LEU A 200 0.24 6.33 -20.71
N ALA A 201 1.20 5.91 -19.89
CA ALA A 201 0.92 4.97 -18.82
C ALA A 201 -0.07 5.55 -17.80
N LEU A 202 0.07 6.83 -17.41
CA LEU A 202 -0.85 7.50 -16.48
C LEU A 202 -2.28 7.61 -17.05
N ILE A 203 -2.41 7.93 -18.35
CA ILE A 203 -3.68 7.96 -19.07
C ILE A 203 -4.34 6.56 -19.04
N THR A 204 -3.57 5.52 -19.33
CA THR A 204 -4.05 4.13 -19.26
C THR A 204 -4.44 3.75 -17.84
N GLN A 205 -3.69 4.17 -16.83
CA GLN A 205 -4.04 3.95 -15.42
C GLN A 205 -5.40 4.59 -15.08
N TRP A 206 -5.68 5.80 -15.54
CA TRP A 206 -6.99 6.43 -15.39
C TRP A 206 -8.09 5.68 -16.14
N CYS A 207 -7.84 5.22 -17.37
CA CYS A 207 -8.75 4.35 -18.10
C CYS A 207 -9.11 3.10 -17.27
N ILE A 208 -8.10 2.40 -16.72
CA ILE A 208 -8.32 1.24 -15.86
C ILE A 208 -9.16 1.63 -14.62
N ALA A 209 -8.86 2.75 -13.99
CA ALA A 209 -9.62 3.23 -12.83
C ALA A 209 -11.12 3.45 -13.14
N PHE A 210 -11.45 3.92 -14.35
CA PHE A 210 -12.82 4.04 -14.83
C PHE A 210 -13.46 2.68 -15.14
N THR A 211 -12.70 1.74 -15.70
CA THR A 211 -13.16 0.37 -15.97
C THR A 211 -13.51 -0.39 -14.68
N LEU A 212 -12.75 -0.18 -13.59
CA LEU A 212 -12.91 -0.92 -12.32
C LEU A 212 -13.88 -0.29 -11.31
N GLY A 213 -14.35 0.95 -11.56
CA GLY A 213 -15.28 1.65 -10.67
C GLY A 213 -14.75 1.95 -9.27
N GLY A 214 -13.48 2.35 -9.21
CA GLY A 214 -12.77 2.72 -7.97
C GLY A 214 -13.17 4.08 -7.41
N ARG A 215 -14.41 4.25 -6.93
CA ARG A 215 -14.89 5.55 -6.38
C ARG A 215 -14.01 6.09 -5.24
N GLY A 216 -13.55 5.21 -4.36
CA GLY A 216 -12.65 5.59 -3.26
C GLY A 216 -11.32 6.13 -3.77
N LEU A 217 -10.78 5.56 -4.85
CA LEU A 217 -9.57 6.03 -5.52
C LEU A 217 -9.79 7.45 -6.07
N TRP A 218 -10.91 7.70 -6.75
CA TRP A 218 -11.22 9.03 -7.30
C TRP A 218 -11.36 10.07 -6.19
N LEU A 219 -12.08 9.74 -5.11
CA LEU A 219 -12.24 10.61 -3.95
C LEU A 219 -10.89 10.90 -3.28
N GLY A 220 -10.07 9.86 -3.08
CA GLY A 220 -8.74 9.99 -2.49
C GLY A 220 -7.84 10.93 -3.29
N LEU A 221 -7.79 10.76 -4.61
CA LEU A 221 -7.03 11.66 -5.50
C LEU A 221 -7.61 13.07 -5.53
N LEU A 222 -8.92 13.22 -5.63
CA LEU A 222 -9.55 14.55 -5.65
C LEU A 222 -9.25 15.34 -4.38
N VAL A 223 -9.51 14.74 -3.21
CA VAL A 223 -9.30 15.40 -1.91
C VAL A 223 -7.83 15.75 -1.71
N SER A 224 -6.90 14.83 -2.03
CA SER A 224 -5.47 15.07 -1.81
C SER A 224 -4.92 16.17 -2.73
N HIS A 225 -5.34 16.25 -4.00
CA HIS A 225 -4.88 17.31 -4.90
C HIS A 225 -5.53 18.67 -4.58
N LEU A 226 -6.81 18.71 -4.21
CA LEU A 226 -7.45 19.95 -3.76
C LEU A 226 -6.76 20.48 -2.50
N ALA A 227 -6.47 19.60 -1.54
CA ALA A 227 -5.74 19.97 -0.34
C ALA A 227 -4.32 20.49 -0.67
N LEU A 228 -3.61 19.87 -1.62
CA LEU A 228 -2.32 20.37 -2.09
C LEU A 228 -2.41 21.80 -2.63
N LEU A 229 -3.42 22.11 -3.46
CA LEU A 229 -3.62 23.47 -3.97
C LEU A 229 -3.87 24.50 -2.87
N LEU A 230 -4.63 24.13 -1.84
CA LEU A 230 -4.88 24.99 -0.69
C LEU A 230 -3.60 25.23 0.13
N ILE A 231 -2.69 24.25 0.18
CA ILE A 231 -1.44 24.33 0.93
C ILE A 231 -0.37 25.13 0.16
N ASN A 232 -0.19 24.82 -1.12
CA ASN A 232 0.83 25.46 -1.97
C ASN A 232 0.40 25.51 -3.44
N ARG A 233 -0.18 26.65 -3.84
CA ARG A 233 -0.65 26.91 -5.21
C ARG A 233 0.43 26.84 -6.28
N LYS A 234 1.72 26.98 -5.94
CA LYS A 234 2.81 26.93 -6.93
C LYS A 234 2.95 25.53 -7.55
N LEU A 235 2.47 24.49 -6.85
CA LEU A 235 2.52 23.10 -7.28
C LEU A 235 1.30 22.68 -8.11
N TRP A 236 0.52 23.65 -8.63
CA TRP A 236 -0.68 23.40 -9.42
C TRP A 236 -0.45 22.52 -10.65
N ARG A 237 0.77 22.52 -11.21
CA ARG A 237 1.13 21.70 -12.38
C ARG A 237 0.86 20.22 -12.14
N ILE A 238 1.10 19.71 -10.94
CA ILE A 238 0.85 18.28 -10.62
C ILE A 238 -0.64 17.97 -10.76
N LEU A 239 -1.51 18.85 -10.25
CA LEU A 239 -2.95 18.72 -10.46
C LEU A 239 -3.31 18.83 -11.93
N ALA A 240 -2.75 19.78 -12.68
CA ALA A 240 -3.07 19.95 -14.09
C ALA A 240 -2.69 18.71 -14.92
N LEU A 241 -1.53 18.11 -14.65
CA LEU A 241 -1.09 16.87 -15.26
C LEU A 241 -2.06 15.72 -14.95
N GLN A 242 -2.50 15.63 -13.69
CA GLN A 242 -3.46 14.62 -13.27
C GLN A 242 -4.87 14.84 -13.84
N ALA A 243 -5.34 16.08 -13.91
CA ALA A 243 -6.62 16.44 -14.52
C ALA A 243 -6.61 16.15 -16.03
N ALA A 244 -5.53 16.50 -16.73
CA ALA A 244 -5.34 16.18 -18.14
C ALA A 244 -5.33 14.65 -18.36
N ALA A 245 -4.58 13.91 -17.54
CA ALA A 245 -4.56 12.45 -17.64
C ALA A 245 -5.91 11.80 -17.29
N THR A 246 -6.67 12.39 -16.34
CA THR A 246 -8.03 11.95 -16.01
C THR A 246 -8.96 12.12 -17.21
N LEU A 247 -8.94 13.30 -17.85
CA LEU A 247 -9.76 13.58 -19.03
C LEU A 247 -9.40 12.65 -20.20
N LEU A 248 -8.11 12.55 -20.54
CA LEU A 248 -7.65 11.69 -21.62
C LEU A 248 -7.89 10.20 -21.31
N GLY A 249 -7.73 9.79 -20.05
CA GLY A 249 -8.03 8.43 -19.60
C GLY A 249 -9.52 8.11 -19.67
N PHE A 250 -10.39 9.08 -19.38
CA PHE A 250 -11.84 8.96 -19.56
C PHE A 250 -12.20 8.83 -21.04
N LEU A 251 -11.61 9.65 -21.92
CA LEU A 251 -11.82 9.54 -23.37
C LEU A 251 -11.34 8.17 -23.89
N LEU A 252 -10.20 7.67 -23.41
CA LEU A 252 -9.71 6.34 -23.73
C LEU A 252 -10.69 5.26 -23.24
N PHE A 253 -11.22 5.39 -22.02
CA PHE A 253 -12.24 4.48 -21.49
C PHE A 253 -13.50 4.46 -22.37
N VAL A 254 -14.02 5.63 -22.77
CA VAL A 254 -15.18 5.75 -23.66
C VAL A 254 -14.89 5.09 -25.00
N LEU A 255 -13.71 5.33 -25.58
CA LEU A 255 -13.30 4.70 -26.83
C LEU A 255 -13.29 3.16 -26.72
N LEU A 256 -12.58 2.62 -25.71
CA LEU A 256 -12.35 1.18 -25.56
C LEU A 256 -13.59 0.43 -25.08
N PHE A 257 -14.41 1.00 -24.21
CA PHE A 257 -15.50 0.27 -23.56
C PHE A 257 -16.90 0.77 -23.91
N LYS A 258 -17.04 1.78 -24.77
CA LYS A 258 -18.34 2.23 -25.28
C LYS A 258 -18.37 2.27 -26.81
N LEU A 259 -17.45 3.00 -27.45
CA LEU A 259 -17.50 3.20 -28.90
C LEU A 259 -17.10 1.95 -29.71
N ILE A 260 -15.95 1.34 -29.40
CA ILE A 260 -15.50 0.11 -30.09
C ILE A 260 -16.50 -1.04 -29.88
N PRO A 261 -16.98 -1.32 -28.65
CA PRO A 261 -17.97 -2.37 -28.43
C PRO A 261 -19.29 -2.10 -29.15
N LEU A 262 -19.80 -0.86 -29.12
CA LEU A 262 -21.02 -0.47 -29.84
C LEU A 262 -20.88 -0.73 -31.35
N TRP A 263 -19.75 -0.34 -31.94
CA TRP A 263 -19.47 -0.58 -33.36
C TRP A 263 -19.41 -2.08 -33.71
N LEU A 264 -18.96 -2.92 -32.76
CA LEU A 264 -18.84 -4.37 -32.93
C LEU A 264 -20.07 -5.16 -32.46
N GLY A 265 -21.12 -4.50 -31.95
CA GLY A 265 -22.28 -5.17 -31.36
C GLY A 265 -21.97 -5.98 -30.11
N LEU A 266 -20.97 -5.56 -29.32
CA LEU A 266 -20.55 -6.20 -28.07
C LEU A 266 -21.10 -5.47 -26.84
N ASP A 267 -21.38 -6.22 -25.78
CA ASP A 267 -21.77 -5.66 -24.47
C ASP A 267 -20.67 -5.94 -23.41
N PRO A 268 -19.84 -4.94 -23.06
CA PRO A 268 -18.79 -5.11 -22.07
C PRO A 268 -19.33 -5.27 -20.65
N ALA A 269 -18.82 -6.27 -19.93
CA ALA A 269 -19.10 -6.45 -18.51
C ALA A 269 -18.22 -5.50 -17.68
N LEU A 270 -18.74 -4.31 -17.41
CA LEU A 270 -18.10 -3.27 -16.58
C LEU A 270 -18.66 -3.26 -15.16
N ARG A 271 -17.86 -2.79 -14.20
CA ARG A 271 -18.37 -2.51 -12.86
C ARG A 271 -19.19 -1.22 -12.87
N ASP A 272 -20.31 -1.22 -12.15
CA ASP A 272 -21.17 -0.05 -12.05
C ASP A 272 -20.48 1.07 -11.24
N ASN A 273 -20.22 2.18 -11.94
CA ASN A 273 -19.61 3.39 -11.42
C ASN A 273 -20.59 4.28 -10.65
N LEU A 274 -21.90 4.15 -10.92
CA LEU A 274 -22.97 4.99 -10.40
C LEU A 274 -23.80 4.33 -9.28
N ARG A 275 -23.44 3.11 -8.87
CA ARG A 275 -24.10 2.41 -7.75
C ARG A 275 -24.22 3.31 -6.52
N THR A 276 -25.41 3.45 -5.95
CA THR A 276 -25.60 4.22 -4.70
C THR A 276 -25.39 3.37 -3.45
N SER A 277 -25.28 2.04 -3.59
CA SER A 277 -25.11 1.13 -2.45
C SER A 277 -23.71 1.22 -1.81
N LEU A 278 -23.69 0.96 -0.50
CA LEU A 278 -22.47 0.89 0.32
C LEU A 278 -21.73 -0.46 0.17
N SER A 279 -22.28 -1.40 -0.60
CA SER A 279 -21.74 -2.76 -0.80
C SER A 279 -21.62 -3.57 0.50
N GLY A 280 -22.59 -3.46 1.42
CA GLY A 280 -22.59 -4.18 2.70
C GLY A 280 -21.75 -3.52 3.79
N ARG A 281 -21.14 -2.35 3.53
CA ARG A 281 -20.26 -1.65 4.47
C ARG A 281 -20.97 -1.25 5.75
N GLU A 282 -22.24 -0.86 5.66
CA GLU A 282 -23.07 -0.48 6.80
C GLU A 282 -23.09 -1.55 7.89
N ARG A 283 -23.18 -2.83 7.51
CA ARG A 283 -23.19 -3.96 8.45
C ARG A 283 -21.82 -4.22 9.05
N ILE A 284 -20.76 -4.28 8.24
CA ILE A 284 -19.41 -4.54 8.75
C ILE A 284 -18.87 -3.36 9.58
N TRP A 285 -19.34 -2.13 9.34
CA TRP A 285 -19.04 -0.98 10.19
C TRP A 285 -19.77 -1.05 11.51
N GLN A 286 -21.05 -1.43 11.49
CA GLN A 286 -21.83 -1.65 12.70
C GLN A 286 -21.18 -2.74 13.58
N TRP A 287 -20.82 -3.89 13.01
CA TRP A 287 -20.17 -4.97 13.77
C TRP A 287 -18.80 -4.58 14.33
N ALA A 288 -18.00 -3.81 13.58
CA ALA A 288 -16.73 -3.30 14.10
C ALA A 288 -16.96 -2.33 15.26
N TRP A 289 -17.97 -1.48 15.17
CA TRP A 289 -18.34 -0.58 16.24
C TRP A 289 -18.84 -1.32 17.48
N GLU A 290 -19.71 -2.32 17.32
CA GLU A 290 -20.17 -3.19 18.42
C GLU A 290 -19.00 -3.91 19.08
N MET A 291 -18.05 -4.45 18.30
CA MET A 291 -16.83 -5.06 18.82
C MET A 291 -15.96 -4.07 19.60
N ALA A 292 -15.85 -2.82 19.12
CA ALA A 292 -15.12 -1.76 19.79
C ALA A 292 -15.77 -1.39 21.13
N LEU A 293 -17.10 -1.30 21.19
CA LEU A 293 -17.84 -1.03 22.43
C LEU A 293 -17.73 -2.18 23.44
N ALA A 294 -17.66 -3.42 22.96
CA ALA A 294 -17.44 -4.59 23.81
C ALA A 294 -16.01 -4.68 24.36
N ASN A 295 -15.02 -4.12 23.65
CA ASN A 295 -13.60 -4.20 24.01
C ASN A 295 -12.90 -2.82 23.99
N PRO A 296 -13.37 -1.82 24.77
CA PRO A 296 -12.98 -0.42 24.56
C PRO A 296 -11.51 -0.12 24.88
N TRP A 297 -10.90 -0.85 25.81
CA TRP A 297 -9.56 -0.55 26.33
C TRP A 297 -8.45 -1.04 25.39
N LEU A 298 -8.38 -2.36 25.17
CA LEU A 298 -7.33 -3.01 24.38
C LEU A 298 -7.84 -3.54 23.02
N GLY A 299 -9.13 -3.45 22.72
CA GLY A 299 -9.72 -4.13 21.57
C GLY A 299 -9.79 -5.64 21.75
N ALA A 300 -10.40 -6.32 20.79
CA ALA A 300 -10.51 -7.78 20.77
C ALA A 300 -9.18 -8.50 20.49
N GLY A 301 -8.14 -7.77 20.09
CA GLY A 301 -6.87 -8.28 19.58
C GLY A 301 -6.70 -7.94 18.10
N PRO A 302 -5.49 -7.57 17.64
CA PRO A 302 -5.19 -7.42 16.21
C PRO A 302 -5.70 -8.64 15.40
N MET A 303 -6.21 -8.39 14.18
CA MET A 303 -6.93 -9.36 13.33
C MET A 303 -8.24 -9.97 13.85
N HIS A 304 -8.67 -9.75 15.10
CA HIS A 304 -9.79 -10.51 15.67
C HIS A 304 -11.16 -10.16 15.08
N TYR A 305 -11.28 -9.12 14.25
CA TYR A 305 -12.49 -8.94 13.46
C TYR A 305 -12.75 -10.18 12.56
N SER A 306 -11.67 -10.81 12.08
CA SER A 306 -11.73 -12.03 11.26
C SER A 306 -11.91 -13.34 12.05
N ALA A 307 -12.04 -13.28 13.39
CA ALA A 307 -12.35 -14.45 14.21
C ALA A 307 -13.84 -14.84 14.12
N THR A 308 -14.72 -13.89 13.77
CA THR A 308 -16.16 -14.14 13.64
C THR A 308 -16.57 -14.10 12.18
N TYR A 309 -17.02 -15.24 11.65
CA TYR A 309 -17.47 -15.33 10.28
C TYR A 309 -18.66 -14.40 10.00
N ASN A 310 -18.63 -13.75 8.85
CA ASN A 310 -19.76 -13.05 8.28
C ASN A 310 -19.73 -13.15 6.73
N PRO A 311 -20.88 -13.02 6.05
CA PRO A 311 -20.94 -13.24 4.59
C PRO A 311 -20.39 -12.08 3.74
N ILE A 312 -19.83 -11.03 4.36
CA ILE A 312 -19.48 -9.77 3.67
C ILE A 312 -17.96 -9.62 3.52
N ALA A 313 -17.23 -9.59 4.65
CA ALA A 313 -15.79 -9.33 4.64
C ALA A 313 -15.11 -9.72 5.96
N ALA A 314 -13.84 -10.13 5.88
CA ALA A 314 -12.98 -10.44 7.03
C ALA A 314 -12.41 -9.18 7.74
N HIS A 315 -12.81 -7.97 7.32
CA HIS A 315 -12.43 -6.70 7.95
C HIS A 315 -13.43 -5.59 7.58
N PRO A 316 -13.52 -4.47 8.34
CA PRO A 316 -14.58 -3.48 8.14
C PRO A 316 -14.35 -2.49 6.98
N HIS A 317 -13.27 -2.64 6.20
CA HIS A 317 -12.90 -1.71 5.10
C HIS A 317 -12.80 -0.23 5.55
N GLN A 318 -12.48 0.03 6.82
CA GLN A 318 -12.33 1.37 7.39
C GLN A 318 -11.29 1.27 8.51
N VAL A 319 -10.15 1.93 8.36
CA VAL A 319 -8.98 1.72 9.25
C VAL A 319 -9.24 2.13 10.71
N VAL A 320 -10.00 3.20 10.95
CA VAL A 320 -10.33 3.67 12.30
C VAL A 320 -11.25 2.69 13.03
N LEU A 321 -12.33 2.24 12.39
CA LEU A 321 -13.24 1.23 12.96
C LEU A 321 -12.51 -0.07 13.21
N GLN A 322 -11.63 -0.47 12.29
CA GLN A 322 -10.80 -1.65 12.47
C GLN A 322 -9.90 -1.51 13.72
N TRP A 323 -9.18 -0.40 13.85
CA TRP A 323 -8.31 -0.16 15.00
C TRP A 323 -9.09 -0.03 16.31
N LEU A 324 -10.25 0.61 16.31
CA LEU A 324 -11.12 0.68 17.49
C LEU A 324 -11.54 -0.72 17.95
N ALA A 325 -11.95 -1.58 17.01
CA ALA A 325 -12.40 -2.93 17.29
C ALA A 325 -11.25 -3.84 17.77
N GLU A 326 -10.09 -3.76 17.12
CA GLU A 326 -9.00 -4.73 17.28
C GLU A 326 -7.89 -4.27 18.23
N TRP A 327 -7.61 -2.96 18.31
CA TRP A 327 -6.53 -2.37 19.14
C TRP A 327 -7.04 -1.52 20.31
N GLY A 328 -8.34 -1.20 20.34
CA GLY A 328 -8.96 -0.39 21.38
C GLY A 328 -8.82 1.12 21.17
N PHE A 329 -9.52 1.90 22.00
CA PHE A 329 -9.63 3.35 21.84
C PHE A 329 -8.30 4.06 22.07
N ALA A 330 -7.55 3.68 23.10
CA ALA A 330 -6.30 4.35 23.46
C ALA A 330 -5.24 4.22 22.35
N ALA A 331 -5.01 3.00 21.84
CA ALA A 331 -4.08 2.76 20.75
C ALA A 331 -4.53 3.48 19.46
N THR A 332 -5.82 3.47 19.17
CA THR A 332 -6.37 4.17 18.00
C THR A 332 -6.15 5.68 18.06
N LEU A 333 -6.41 6.30 19.22
CA LEU A 333 -6.18 7.75 19.40
C LEU A 333 -4.71 8.12 19.22
N ILE A 334 -3.79 7.29 19.73
CA ILE A 334 -2.35 7.50 19.54
C ILE A 334 -1.98 7.38 18.05
N ALA A 335 -2.49 6.37 17.33
CA ALA A 335 -2.25 6.20 15.90
C ALA A 335 -2.76 7.41 15.10
N LEU A 336 -3.97 7.88 15.40
CA LEU A 336 -4.56 9.07 14.79
C LEU A 336 -3.74 10.32 15.07
N ALA A 337 -3.27 10.51 16.31
CA ALA A 337 -2.41 11.62 16.69
C ALA A 337 -1.07 11.59 15.92
N LEU A 338 -0.43 10.42 15.81
CA LEU A 338 0.80 10.24 15.03
C LEU A 338 0.57 10.53 13.54
N GLY A 339 -0.51 10.02 12.97
CA GLY A 339 -0.88 10.26 11.57
C GLY A 339 -1.14 11.75 11.29
N ALA A 340 -1.97 12.40 12.10
CA ALA A 340 -2.26 13.83 12.00
C ALA A 340 -1.00 14.68 12.17
N TRP A 341 -0.14 14.31 13.12
CA TRP A 341 1.12 15.00 13.35
C TRP A 341 2.08 14.87 12.17
N GLY A 342 2.21 13.68 11.58
CA GLY A 342 2.97 13.45 10.35
C GLY A 342 2.45 14.27 9.17
N LEU A 343 1.13 14.28 8.96
CA LEU A 343 0.49 15.08 7.91
C LEU A 343 0.70 16.59 8.10
N LEU A 344 0.62 17.07 9.33
CA LEU A 344 0.89 18.47 9.66
C LEU A 344 2.35 18.85 9.42
N HIS A 345 3.30 17.96 9.72
CA HIS A 345 4.71 18.17 9.38
C HIS A 345 4.92 18.22 7.86
N GLY A 346 4.33 17.29 7.10
CA GLY A 346 4.39 17.33 5.63
C GLY A 346 3.76 18.59 5.06
N THR A 347 2.62 19.02 5.61
CA THR A 347 1.94 20.27 5.21
C THR A 347 2.83 21.49 5.47
N ARG A 348 3.47 21.57 6.65
CA ARG A 348 4.40 22.65 6.99
C ARG A 348 5.61 22.66 6.06
N HIS A 349 6.14 21.49 5.71
CA HIS A 349 7.24 21.34 4.75
C HIS A 349 6.82 21.85 3.37
N LEU A 350 5.64 21.48 2.87
CA LEU A 350 5.11 21.92 1.58
C LEU A 350 4.90 23.44 1.47
N ARG A 351 4.71 24.14 2.59
CA ARG A 351 4.59 25.61 2.60
C ARG A 351 5.93 26.33 2.48
N GLN A 352 7.05 25.62 2.62
CA GLN A 352 8.38 26.21 2.51
C GLN A 352 8.72 26.50 1.04
N ALA A 353 9.56 27.52 0.81
CA ALA A 353 9.99 27.88 -0.54
C ALA A 353 10.82 26.78 -1.23
N SER A 354 11.44 25.89 -0.44
CA SER A 354 12.24 24.74 -0.92
C SER A 354 11.41 23.52 -1.31
N ALA A 355 10.10 23.52 -1.06
CA ALA A 355 9.23 22.41 -1.41
C ALA A 355 9.16 22.25 -2.94
N ASN A 356 9.21 21.02 -3.40
CA ASN A 356 9.21 20.69 -4.83
C ASN A 356 8.17 19.60 -5.16
N GLU A 357 8.15 19.17 -6.42
CA GLU A 357 7.19 18.22 -6.95
C GLU A 357 7.31 16.82 -6.34
N LEU A 358 8.51 16.44 -5.91
CA LEU A 358 8.72 15.19 -5.17
C LEU A 358 8.00 15.23 -3.82
N ASP A 359 8.19 16.32 -3.05
CA ASP A 359 7.52 16.49 -1.75
C ASP A 359 5.98 16.47 -1.92
N ALA A 360 5.51 17.13 -2.98
CA ALA A 360 4.09 17.22 -3.33
C ALA A 360 3.50 15.85 -3.70
N GLY A 361 4.13 15.11 -4.60
CA GLY A 361 3.64 13.81 -5.05
C GLY A 361 3.65 12.76 -3.93
N LEU A 362 4.66 12.78 -3.05
CA LEU A 362 4.69 11.95 -1.85
C LEU A 362 3.52 12.28 -0.91
N TRP A 363 3.30 13.57 -0.62
CA TRP A 363 2.23 14.00 0.27
C TRP A 363 0.84 13.66 -0.29
N VAL A 364 0.61 13.93 -1.58
CA VAL A 364 -0.65 13.60 -2.27
C VAL A 364 -0.93 12.10 -2.28
N ALA A 365 0.09 11.27 -2.53
CA ALA A 365 -0.03 9.81 -2.47
C ALA A 365 -0.42 9.31 -1.07
N ILE A 366 0.25 9.80 -0.02
CA ILE A 366 -0.04 9.41 1.37
C ILE A 366 -1.45 9.88 1.77
N VAL A 367 -1.81 11.14 1.51
CA VAL A 367 -3.14 11.66 1.85
C VAL A 367 -4.24 10.94 1.09
N GLY A 368 -4.03 10.67 -0.20
CA GLY A 368 -4.98 9.92 -1.02
C GLY A 368 -5.20 8.51 -0.48
N ALA A 369 -4.14 7.81 -0.06
CA ALA A 369 -4.23 6.51 0.58
C ALA A 369 -4.96 6.55 1.93
N LEU A 370 -4.74 7.58 2.76
CA LEU A 370 -5.43 7.73 4.05
C LEU A 370 -6.92 8.05 3.90
N VAL A 371 -7.29 8.82 2.88
CA VAL A 371 -8.69 9.07 2.52
C VAL A 371 -9.34 7.77 2.03
N LEU A 372 -8.67 7.04 1.13
CA LEU A 372 -9.15 5.75 0.65
C LEU A 372 -9.27 4.71 1.78
N ALA A 373 -8.39 4.75 2.78
CA ALA A 373 -8.42 3.86 3.95
C ALA A 373 -9.68 4.00 4.81
N GLN A 374 -10.51 5.03 4.57
CA GLN A 374 -11.82 5.19 5.23
C GLN A 374 -12.94 4.39 4.54
N VAL A 375 -12.69 3.78 3.38
CA VAL A 375 -13.70 3.02 2.63
C VAL A 375 -13.15 1.73 1.98
N ASP A 376 -11.86 1.43 2.21
CA ASP A 376 -11.15 0.27 1.67
C ASP A 376 -10.05 -0.25 2.61
N GLY A 377 -9.59 -1.48 2.36
CA GLY A 377 -8.60 -2.22 3.17
C GLY A 377 -7.13 -1.82 3.02
N VAL A 378 -6.82 -0.52 2.93
CA VAL A 378 -5.45 -0.01 2.64
C VAL A 378 -4.40 -0.53 3.62
N PHE A 379 -4.75 -0.66 4.91
CA PHE A 379 -3.87 -1.14 5.99
C PHE A 379 -3.96 -2.66 6.23
N VAL A 380 -4.58 -3.38 5.28
CA VAL A 380 -4.71 -4.83 5.31
C VAL A 380 -3.96 -5.43 4.12
N MET A 381 -4.02 -4.80 2.94
CA MET A 381 -3.41 -5.37 1.73
C MET A 381 -1.88 -5.27 1.74
N PRO A 382 -1.16 -6.41 1.53
CA PRO A 382 0.29 -6.46 1.69
C PRO A 382 1.02 -5.52 0.74
N TYR A 383 0.56 -5.44 -0.52
CA TYR A 383 1.19 -4.59 -1.52
C TYR A 383 1.01 -3.11 -1.20
N THR A 384 -0.22 -2.72 -0.86
CA THR A 384 -0.59 -1.33 -0.56
C THR A 384 0.13 -0.79 0.67
N GLU A 385 0.05 -1.50 1.80
CA GLU A 385 0.60 -0.98 3.06
C GLU A 385 2.13 -0.90 3.05
N THR A 386 2.80 -1.78 2.29
CA THR A 386 4.25 -1.75 2.11
C THR A 386 4.67 -0.53 1.31
N TRP A 387 3.97 -0.23 0.21
CA TRP A 387 4.20 0.99 -0.54
C TRP A 387 3.90 2.23 0.30
N LEU A 388 2.82 2.23 1.09
CA LEU A 388 2.51 3.32 2.01
C LEU A 388 3.64 3.55 3.02
N ALA A 389 4.18 2.48 3.63
CA ALA A 389 5.31 2.57 4.56
C ALA A 389 6.58 3.12 3.89
N ILE A 390 6.88 2.68 2.66
CA ILE A 390 8.01 3.20 1.87
C ILE A 390 7.82 4.69 1.57
N LEU A 391 6.63 5.12 1.13
CA LEU A 391 6.34 6.51 0.82
C LEU A 391 6.39 7.40 2.07
N ILE A 392 5.89 6.92 3.21
CA ILE A 392 6.04 7.60 4.51
C ILE A 392 7.53 7.74 4.86
N GLY A 393 8.32 6.67 4.70
CA GLY A 393 9.76 6.73 4.91
C GLY A 393 10.47 7.77 4.03
N LEU A 394 10.13 7.83 2.74
CA LEU A 394 10.64 8.84 1.81
C LEU A 394 10.22 10.26 2.23
N ALA A 395 8.97 10.45 2.62
CA ALA A 395 8.47 11.74 3.13
C ALA A 395 9.20 12.17 4.41
N MET A 396 9.46 11.23 5.33
CA MET A 396 10.28 11.47 6.53
C MET A 396 11.71 11.84 6.17
N ALA A 397 12.34 11.17 5.19
CA ALA A 397 13.68 11.51 4.71
C ALA A 397 13.78 12.98 4.27
N ARG A 398 12.69 13.50 3.69
CA ARG A 398 12.57 14.85 3.12
C ARG A 398 12.24 15.91 4.18
N CYS A 399 11.32 15.60 5.09
CA CYS A 399 10.79 16.55 6.08
C CYS A 399 11.62 16.63 7.38
N SER A 400 12.44 15.61 7.68
CA SER A 400 13.18 15.55 8.95
C SER A 400 14.41 16.47 8.96
N LYS A 401 14.88 16.87 10.16
CA LYS A 401 16.15 17.60 10.33
C LYS A 401 17.36 16.64 10.32
N PRO A 402 18.55 17.08 9.86
CA PRO A 402 19.72 16.21 9.70
C PRO A 402 20.32 15.95 11.08
N THR A 403 19.71 15.01 11.79
CA THR A 403 20.02 14.68 13.18
C THR A 403 20.22 13.18 13.29
N THR A 404 21.17 12.78 14.13
CA THR A 404 21.46 11.37 14.35
C THR A 404 20.39 10.76 15.27
N PRO A 405 19.92 9.53 14.98
CA PRO A 405 18.97 8.86 15.86
C PRO A 405 19.61 8.61 17.22
N SER A 406 18.83 8.82 18.29
CA SER A 406 19.28 8.62 19.66
C SER A 406 19.61 7.14 19.93
N ARG A 407 20.46 6.87 20.95
CA ARG A 407 20.74 5.48 21.39
C ARG A 407 19.45 4.74 21.78
N THR A 408 18.52 5.43 22.44
CA THR A 408 17.20 4.91 22.80
C THR A 408 16.39 4.49 21.57
N GLN A 409 16.36 5.31 20.51
CA GLN A 409 15.67 4.95 19.27
C GLN A 409 16.27 3.69 18.63
N ARG A 410 17.61 3.60 18.56
CA ARG A 410 18.28 2.41 17.99
C ARG A 410 18.00 1.15 18.81
N PHE A 411 18.05 1.26 20.13
CA PHE A 411 17.72 0.17 21.04
C PHE A 411 16.26 -0.26 20.90
N ALA A 412 15.32 0.69 20.84
CA ALA A 412 13.91 0.40 20.60
C ALA A 412 13.68 -0.31 19.26
N CYS A 413 14.36 0.12 18.18
CA CYS A 413 14.31 -0.58 16.89
C CYS A 413 14.84 -2.01 17.01
N ALA A 414 15.97 -2.22 17.69
CA ALA A 414 16.53 -3.56 17.89
C ALA A 414 15.59 -4.46 18.71
N LEU A 415 14.97 -3.92 19.76
CA LEU A 415 14.01 -4.65 20.58
C LEU A 415 12.77 -5.06 19.77
N ILE A 416 12.21 -4.13 18.99
CA ILE A 416 11.04 -4.38 18.13
C ILE A 416 11.38 -5.35 16.98
N ALA A 417 12.63 -5.38 16.50
CA ALA A 417 13.05 -6.31 15.44
C ALA A 417 12.94 -7.79 15.86
N ILE A 418 13.07 -8.10 17.15
CA ILE A 418 13.02 -9.49 17.66
C ILE A 418 11.66 -10.15 17.36
N PRO A 419 10.50 -9.62 17.83
CA PRO A 419 9.20 -10.22 17.53
C PRO A 419 8.86 -10.20 16.03
N VAL A 420 9.36 -9.21 15.27
CA VAL A 420 9.22 -9.20 13.80
C VAL A 420 9.87 -10.44 13.19
N LEU A 421 11.14 -10.71 13.55
CA LEU A 421 11.87 -11.86 13.05
C LEU A 421 11.28 -13.19 13.53
N LEU A 422 10.92 -13.31 14.80
CA LEU A 422 10.40 -14.55 15.36
C LEU A 422 9.02 -14.90 14.81
N VAL A 423 8.08 -13.96 14.84
CA VAL A 423 6.70 -14.23 14.42
C VAL A 423 6.61 -14.35 12.91
N LEU A 424 7.13 -13.38 12.15
CA LEU A 424 7.03 -13.42 10.69
C LEU A 424 7.96 -14.49 10.09
N GLY A 425 9.09 -14.79 10.75
CA GLY A 425 9.94 -15.92 10.41
C GLY A 425 9.23 -17.27 10.61
N LYS A 426 8.53 -17.46 11.74
CA LYS A 426 7.66 -18.63 11.96
C LYS A 426 6.65 -18.75 10.81
N VAL A 427 5.91 -17.68 10.51
CA VAL A 427 4.92 -17.67 9.42
C VAL A 427 5.54 -18.08 8.08
N LEU A 428 6.70 -17.54 7.71
CA LEU A 428 7.39 -17.86 6.45
C LEU A 428 7.89 -19.31 6.38
N ILE A 429 8.34 -19.88 7.51
CA ILE A 429 8.93 -21.21 7.56
C ILE A 429 7.86 -22.30 7.72
N SER A 430 6.83 -22.07 8.54
CA SER A 430 5.85 -23.09 8.90
C SER A 430 4.51 -22.96 8.19
N GLU A 431 4.01 -21.74 7.96
CA GLU A 431 2.66 -21.53 7.42
C GLU A 431 2.67 -21.33 5.90
N ALA A 432 3.57 -20.48 5.39
CA ALA A 432 3.60 -20.16 3.97
C ALA A 432 3.70 -21.42 3.09
N PRO A 433 4.58 -22.42 3.36
CA PRO A 433 4.73 -23.59 2.48
C PRO A 433 3.49 -24.48 2.36
N THR A 434 2.64 -24.52 3.38
CA THR A 434 1.44 -25.37 3.45
C THR A 434 0.15 -24.60 3.17
N LEU A 435 0.26 -23.30 2.89
CA LEU A 435 -0.87 -22.40 2.68
C LEU A 435 -1.81 -22.84 1.54
N PRO A 436 -1.32 -23.29 0.36
CA PRO A 436 -2.22 -23.69 -0.72
C PRO A 436 -3.15 -24.86 -0.37
N GLN A 437 -2.67 -25.84 0.41
CA GLN A 437 -3.52 -26.95 0.85
C GLN A 437 -4.47 -26.49 1.95
N THR A 438 -3.93 -25.88 3.01
CA THR A 438 -4.72 -25.48 4.19
C THR A 438 -5.82 -24.48 3.87
N ALA A 439 -5.59 -23.52 2.96
CA ALA A 439 -6.61 -22.57 2.52
C ALA A 439 -7.75 -23.24 1.77
N ASN A 440 -7.45 -24.19 0.87
CA ASN A 440 -8.46 -24.94 0.13
C ASN A 440 -9.28 -25.83 1.05
N ASP A 441 -8.62 -26.54 1.97
CA ASP A 441 -9.29 -27.41 2.95
C ASP A 441 -10.27 -26.61 3.81
N TYR A 442 -9.84 -25.46 4.33
CA TYR A 442 -10.69 -24.59 5.14
C TYR A 442 -11.92 -24.09 4.35
N MET A 443 -11.72 -23.58 3.14
CA MET A 443 -12.83 -23.09 2.33
C MET A 443 -13.82 -24.20 1.95
N ASN A 444 -13.33 -25.41 1.67
CA ASN A 444 -14.17 -26.57 1.37
C ASN A 444 -14.98 -27.00 2.60
N GLN A 445 -14.37 -27.04 3.78
CA GLN A 445 -15.02 -27.46 5.03
C GLN A 445 -16.06 -26.45 5.51
N HIS A 446 -15.77 -25.15 5.40
CA HIS A 446 -16.63 -24.08 5.93
C HIS A 446 -17.49 -23.38 4.88
N HIS A 447 -17.42 -23.82 3.61
CA HIS A 447 -18.14 -23.23 2.48
C HIS A 447 -17.96 -21.70 2.35
N THR A 448 -16.73 -21.21 2.63
CA THR A 448 -16.39 -19.79 2.58
C THR A 448 -15.72 -19.41 1.26
N GLY A 449 -15.90 -18.17 0.81
CA GLY A 449 -15.16 -17.62 -0.32
C GLY A 449 -13.87 -16.88 0.07
N TRP A 450 -13.10 -16.49 -0.95
CA TRP A 450 -11.91 -15.66 -0.79
C TRP A 450 -12.25 -14.27 -0.23
N THR A 451 -11.79 -14.01 1.00
CA THR A 451 -12.08 -12.78 1.76
C THR A 451 -10.78 -12.26 2.37
N PRO A 452 -9.86 -11.68 1.56
CA PRO A 452 -8.48 -11.49 1.97
C PRO A 452 -8.31 -10.64 3.24
N ARG A 453 -7.46 -11.13 4.17
CA ARG A 453 -7.01 -10.45 5.39
C ARG A 453 -5.49 -10.57 5.47
N PHE A 454 -4.97 -11.43 6.35
CA PHE A 454 -3.55 -11.72 6.39
C PHE A 454 -3.16 -12.55 5.17
N TRP A 455 -3.83 -13.69 4.98
CA TRP A 455 -3.82 -14.50 3.76
C TRP A 455 -5.06 -14.23 2.90
N SER A 456 -5.11 -14.84 1.72
CA SER A 456 -6.25 -14.79 0.79
C SER A 456 -7.50 -15.45 1.38
N GLN A 457 -7.34 -16.59 2.06
CA GLN A 457 -8.27 -17.10 3.05
C GLN A 457 -8.10 -16.22 4.29
N GLY A 458 -9.03 -15.29 4.51
CA GLY A 458 -8.84 -14.23 5.51
C GLY A 458 -9.51 -14.47 6.85
N TRP A 459 -10.26 -15.56 7.03
CA TRP A 459 -10.85 -15.92 8.32
C TRP A 459 -9.81 -16.62 9.19
N ILE A 460 -9.88 -16.41 10.51
CA ILE A 460 -9.06 -17.19 11.42
C ILE A 460 -9.65 -18.62 11.47
N PRO A 461 -8.87 -19.67 11.15
CA PRO A 461 -9.32 -21.03 11.32
C PRO A 461 -9.53 -21.32 12.81
N MET A 462 -10.75 -21.73 13.17
CA MET A 462 -11.12 -22.16 14.52
C MET A 462 -11.57 -23.61 14.51
#